data_AF-A0A0C2FHE5-F1
#
_entry.id   AF-A0A0C2FHE5-F1
#
_cell.length_a   1.000
_cell.length_b   1.000
_cell.length_c   1.000
_cell.angle_alpha   90.00
_cell.angle_beta   90.00
_cell.angle_gamma   90.00
#
_symmetry.space_group_name_H-M   'P 1'
#
loop_
_entity.id
_entity.type
_entity.pdbx_description
1 polymer ?
#
loop_
_entity_poly.entity_id
_entity_poly.type
_entity_poly.pdbx_seq_one_letter_code
_entity_poly.pdbx_strand_id
1 'polypeptide(L)'
;MAAPEWGAEIIDQLEFHWDNTMWPRLRGLDDDEYFWEPVEGCWSVRPRPDGAFSIDRAWPPPEPPPVTTIAWRLSHMIVLVLEMRIDHHFGDRAMSPEDAVWPGGADEALDRLERAYRRWCGEVRKLGDAEFAAPVGAAESPQWSQHSFATLALHVNREIIHHHAEVALLRDLYRSHPAHQEDAV
;
A
#
# COMPACT_ATOMS: atom_id res chain seq x y z
N MET A 1 -3.18 -21.44 -30.11
CA MET A 1 -2.85 -20.96 -28.75
C MET A 1 -4.15 -20.67 -28.06
N ALA A 2 -4.33 -21.13 -26.82
CA ALA A 2 -5.50 -20.74 -26.02
C ALA A 2 -5.41 -19.22 -25.72
N ALA A 3 -6.55 -18.56 -25.58
CA ALA A 3 -6.57 -17.17 -25.11
C ALA A 3 -5.99 -17.11 -23.68
N PRO A 4 -5.31 -16.03 -23.30
CA PRO A 4 -4.83 -15.85 -21.94
C PRO A 4 -5.99 -15.74 -20.95
N GLU A 5 -5.82 -16.33 -19.77
CA GLU A 5 -6.73 -16.18 -18.64
C GLU A 5 -6.43 -14.83 -17.96
N TRP A 6 -7.10 -13.76 -18.40
CA TRP A 6 -6.76 -12.39 -18.01
C TRP A 6 -6.75 -12.15 -16.49
N GLY A 7 -7.64 -12.80 -15.74
CA GLY A 7 -7.64 -12.73 -14.28
C GLY A 7 -6.34 -13.26 -13.67
N ALA A 8 -5.81 -14.36 -14.21
CA ALA A 8 -4.52 -14.91 -13.78
C ALA A 8 -3.37 -13.98 -14.13
N GLU A 9 -3.30 -13.45 -15.36
CA GLU A 9 -2.25 -12.51 -15.79
C GLU A 9 -2.19 -11.24 -14.92
N ILE A 10 -3.35 -10.73 -14.48
CA ILE A 10 -3.42 -9.56 -13.59
C ILE A 10 -2.81 -9.90 -12.22
N ILE A 11 -3.13 -11.06 -11.64
CA ILE A 11 -2.60 -11.46 -10.34
C ILE A 11 -1.11 -11.77 -10.46
N ASP A 12 -0.71 -12.52 -11.48
CA ASP A 12 0.67 -12.96 -11.71
C ASP A 12 1.64 -11.77 -11.82
N GLN A 13 1.20 -10.63 -12.39
CA GLN A 13 2.00 -9.40 -12.39
C GLN A 13 2.35 -8.94 -10.96
N LEU A 14 1.36 -8.89 -10.08
CA LEU A 14 1.54 -8.44 -8.71
C LEU A 14 2.39 -9.43 -7.92
N GLU A 15 2.17 -10.74 -8.10
CA GLU A 15 2.93 -11.78 -7.40
C GLU A 15 4.38 -11.83 -7.86
N PHE A 16 4.61 -11.74 -9.18
CA PHE A 16 5.96 -11.63 -9.71
C PHE A 16 6.68 -10.41 -9.13
N HIS A 17 6.03 -9.24 -9.10
CA HIS A 17 6.61 -8.03 -8.51
C HIS A 17 6.90 -8.21 -7.02
N TRP A 18 5.96 -8.81 -6.28
CA TRP A 18 6.08 -9.08 -4.85
C TRP A 18 7.30 -9.95 -4.54
N ASP A 19 7.39 -11.13 -5.16
CA ASP A 19 8.42 -12.13 -4.85
C ASP A 19 9.81 -11.70 -5.34
N ASN A 20 9.89 -11.09 -6.52
CA ASN A 20 11.17 -10.83 -7.19
C ASN A 20 11.72 -9.42 -6.91
N THR A 21 10.88 -8.48 -6.46
CA THR A 21 11.30 -7.08 -6.29
C THR A 21 10.94 -6.55 -4.91
N MET A 22 9.65 -6.56 -4.55
CA MET A 22 9.15 -5.83 -3.39
C MET A 22 9.56 -6.44 -2.06
N TRP A 23 9.21 -7.70 -1.82
CA TRP A 23 9.49 -8.32 -0.52
C TRP A 23 11.00 -8.38 -0.19
N PRO A 24 11.90 -8.74 -1.13
CA PRO A 24 13.33 -8.66 -0.89
C PRO A 24 13.83 -7.26 -0.51
N ARG A 25 13.25 -6.20 -1.09
CA ARG A 25 13.61 -4.79 -0.83
C ARG A 25 13.08 -4.26 0.50
N LEU A 26 12.05 -4.89 1.07
CA LEU A 26 11.45 -4.49 2.34
C LEU A 26 12.08 -5.16 3.56
N ARG A 27 12.80 -6.27 3.38
CA ARG A 27 13.49 -6.95 4.49
C ARG A 27 14.50 -6.04 5.18
N GLY A 28 14.58 -6.16 6.51
CA GLY A 28 15.50 -5.38 7.35
C GLY A 28 15.14 -3.90 7.46
N LEU A 29 13.89 -3.52 7.19
CA LEU A 29 13.39 -2.19 7.53
C LEU A 29 13.23 -2.11 9.05
N ASP A 30 13.85 -1.13 9.69
CA ASP A 30 13.70 -0.84 11.11
C ASP A 30 12.90 0.46 11.32
N ASP A 31 12.60 0.78 12.57
CA ASP A 31 11.83 1.98 12.92
C ASP A 31 12.58 3.28 12.58
N ASP A 32 13.92 3.28 12.65
CA ASP A 32 14.73 4.46 12.34
C ASP A 32 14.63 4.82 10.84
N GLU A 33 14.73 3.84 9.95
CA GLU A 33 14.51 4.03 8.50
C GLU A 33 13.02 4.25 8.17
N TYR A 34 12.11 3.53 8.83
CA TYR A 34 10.67 3.65 8.60
C TYR A 34 10.16 5.06 8.86
N PHE A 35 10.59 5.68 9.96
CA PHE A 35 10.21 7.04 10.35
C PHE A 35 11.12 8.14 9.80
N TRP A 36 12.16 7.79 9.03
CA TRP A 36 13.10 8.77 8.50
C TRP A 36 12.42 9.85 7.65
N GLU A 37 12.73 11.11 7.96
CA GLU A 37 12.22 12.29 7.28
C GLU A 37 13.26 12.82 6.29
N PRO A 38 13.09 12.59 4.96
CA PRO A 38 14.10 12.95 3.97
C PRO A 38 14.20 14.46 3.71
N VAL A 39 13.14 15.20 4.02
CA VAL A 39 13.04 16.66 3.85
C VAL A 39 12.21 17.28 4.97
N GLU A 40 12.50 18.53 5.30
CA GLU A 40 11.70 19.31 6.25
C GLU A 40 10.24 19.44 5.76
N GLY A 41 9.29 19.25 6.68
CA GLY A 41 7.86 19.39 6.37
C GLY A 41 7.26 18.22 5.56
N CYS A 42 7.95 17.09 5.46
CA CYS A 42 7.38 15.87 4.88
C CYS A 42 6.21 15.32 5.73
N TRP A 43 5.33 14.58 5.08
CA TRP A 43 4.22 13.87 5.71
C TRP A 43 4.65 12.47 6.14
N SER A 44 4.32 12.11 7.38
CA SER A 44 4.66 10.82 7.97
C SER A 44 3.47 10.18 8.68
N VAL A 45 3.71 9.07 9.38
CA VAL A 45 2.79 8.50 10.36
C VAL A 45 3.13 9.10 11.72
N ARG A 46 2.12 9.64 12.41
CA ARG A 46 2.27 10.36 13.67
C ARG A 46 1.40 9.74 14.76
N PRO A 47 1.87 9.70 16.01
CA PRO A 47 1.03 9.33 17.14
C PRO A 47 -0.04 10.39 17.36
N ARG A 48 -1.24 9.95 17.72
CA ARG A 48 -2.39 10.73 18.13
C ARG A 48 -2.41 10.86 19.67
N PRO A 49 -3.16 11.83 20.23
CA PRO A 49 -3.25 12.00 21.69
C PRO A 49 -3.78 10.79 22.46
N ASP A 50 -4.51 9.88 21.81
CA ASP A 50 -5.02 8.63 22.37
C ASP A 50 -4.03 7.46 22.27
N GLY A 51 -2.84 7.68 21.72
CA GLY A 51 -1.80 6.67 21.53
C GLY A 51 -1.93 5.84 20.25
N ALA A 52 -3.01 6.00 19.48
CA ALA A 52 -3.10 5.43 18.14
C ALA A 52 -2.21 6.20 17.16
N PHE A 53 -1.94 5.65 15.99
CA PHE A 53 -1.23 6.36 14.93
C PHE A 53 -2.17 6.79 13.81
N SER A 54 -1.80 7.85 13.10
CA SER A 54 -2.43 8.28 11.85
C SER A 54 -1.44 8.87 10.88
N ILE A 55 -1.71 8.74 9.58
CA ILE A 55 -0.95 9.49 8.57
C ILE A 55 -1.25 10.99 8.65
N ASP A 56 -0.23 11.80 8.38
CA ASP A 56 -0.41 13.21 8.04
C ASP A 56 -1.26 13.31 6.77
N ARG A 57 -2.35 14.09 6.83
CA ARG A 57 -3.27 14.33 5.71
C ARG A 57 -3.94 15.70 5.86
N ALA A 58 -4.35 16.29 4.74
CA ALA A 58 -5.15 17.51 4.71
C ALA A 58 -6.21 17.45 3.60
N TRP A 59 -7.32 18.15 3.81
CA TRP A 59 -8.38 18.30 2.81
C TRP A 59 -8.85 19.77 2.71
N PRO A 60 -8.67 20.44 1.55
CA PRO A 60 -7.94 19.95 0.37
C PRO A 60 -6.44 19.74 0.67
N PRO A 61 -5.73 18.90 -0.10
CA PRO A 61 -4.29 18.76 0.05
C PRO A 61 -3.56 20.07 -0.28
N PRO A 62 -2.37 20.32 0.28
CA PRO A 62 -1.51 21.42 -0.13
C PRO A 62 -1.06 21.28 -1.58
N GLU A 63 -0.70 22.40 -2.21
CA GLU A 63 -0.20 22.45 -3.59
C GLU A 63 1.18 23.13 -3.63
N PRO A 64 2.27 22.40 -3.97
CA PRO A 64 2.30 20.96 -4.25
C PRO A 64 2.08 20.10 -2.99
N PRO A 65 1.67 18.82 -3.13
CA PRO A 65 1.59 17.90 -2.01
C PRO A 65 2.99 17.68 -1.41
N PRO A 66 3.13 17.61 -0.07
CA PRO A 66 4.41 17.34 0.57
C PRO A 66 4.99 15.97 0.19
N VAL A 67 6.32 15.85 0.26
CA VAL A 67 7.00 14.53 0.19
C VAL A 67 6.51 13.65 1.34
N THR A 68 6.36 12.36 1.10
CA THR A 68 5.91 11.38 2.10
C THR A 68 7.04 10.43 2.51
N THR A 69 7.07 10.04 3.77
CA THR A 69 8.06 9.09 4.33
C THR A 69 7.78 7.65 3.91
N ILE A 70 8.71 6.74 4.25
CA ILE A 70 8.49 5.29 4.12
C ILE A 70 7.28 4.87 4.94
N ALA A 71 7.17 5.31 6.19
CA ALA A 71 6.03 5.05 7.05
C ALA A 71 4.70 5.43 6.40
N TRP A 72 4.62 6.63 5.82
CA TRP A 72 3.41 7.10 5.16
C TRP A 72 3.05 6.25 3.94
N ARG A 73 4.03 5.94 3.08
CA ARG A 73 3.81 5.18 1.84
C ARG A 73 3.40 3.74 2.10
N LEU A 74 4.05 3.07 3.06
CA LEU A 74 3.66 1.73 3.49
C LEU A 74 2.26 1.75 4.12
N SER A 75 1.98 2.73 4.99
CA SER A 75 0.66 2.92 5.60
C SER A 75 -0.46 3.12 4.58
N HIS A 76 -0.23 3.93 3.54
CA HIS A 76 -1.15 4.12 2.42
C HIS A 76 -1.44 2.81 1.70
N MET A 77 -0.40 2.06 1.33
CA MET A 77 -0.56 0.75 0.68
C MET A 77 -1.32 -0.26 1.56
N ILE A 78 -1.00 -0.31 2.84
CA ILE A 78 -1.61 -1.24 3.79
C ILE A 78 -3.08 -0.91 3.99
N VAL A 79 -3.39 0.32 4.41
CA VAL A 79 -4.71 0.70 4.90
C VAL A 79 -5.63 1.07 3.73
N LEU A 80 -5.24 2.08 2.95
CA LEU A 80 -6.10 2.69 1.93
C LEU A 80 -6.14 1.89 0.63
N VAL A 81 -5.08 1.14 0.32
CA VAL A 81 -5.02 0.33 -0.90
C VAL A 81 -5.55 -1.08 -0.66
N LEU A 82 -5.03 -1.79 0.35
CA LEU A 82 -5.33 -3.20 0.57
C LEU A 82 -6.45 -3.44 1.60
N GLU A 83 -6.22 -3.15 2.89
CA GLU A 83 -7.12 -3.54 3.99
C GLU A 83 -8.54 -3.03 3.78
N MET A 84 -8.72 -1.76 3.41
CA MET A 84 -10.04 -1.21 3.12
C MET A 84 -10.73 -1.92 1.95
N ARG A 85 -10.02 -2.20 0.86
CA ARG A 85 -10.63 -2.90 -0.29
C ARG A 85 -10.94 -4.35 0.02
N ILE A 86 -10.08 -4.99 0.80
CA ILE A 86 -10.33 -6.34 1.26
C ILE A 86 -11.60 -6.37 2.12
N ASP A 87 -11.77 -5.42 3.05
CA ASP A 87 -12.98 -5.29 3.84
C ASP A 87 -14.20 -4.98 2.96
N HIS A 88 -14.07 -4.04 2.04
CA HIS A 88 -15.20 -3.57 1.25
C HIS A 88 -15.67 -4.59 0.21
N HIS A 89 -14.77 -5.37 -0.37
CA HIS A 89 -15.13 -6.36 -1.39
C HIS A 89 -15.39 -7.76 -0.81
N PHE A 90 -14.70 -8.12 0.29
CA PHE A 90 -14.69 -9.49 0.82
C PHE A 90 -14.98 -9.56 2.33
N GLY A 91 -15.41 -8.46 2.95
CA GLY A 91 -15.74 -8.33 4.37
C GLY A 91 -17.13 -7.71 4.60
N ASP A 92 -17.26 -6.94 5.68
CA ASP A 92 -18.54 -6.37 6.13
C ASP A 92 -18.73 -4.89 5.74
N ARG A 93 -17.72 -4.27 5.09
CA ARG A 93 -17.69 -2.85 4.69
C ARG A 93 -17.74 -1.89 5.88
N ALA A 94 -17.19 -2.27 7.03
CA ALA A 94 -17.15 -1.41 8.20
C ALA A 94 -15.97 -0.43 8.21
N MET A 95 -14.89 -0.70 7.47
CA MET A 95 -13.66 0.08 7.58
C MET A 95 -13.78 1.47 6.94
N SER A 96 -13.30 2.49 7.65
CA SER A 96 -13.18 3.88 7.17
C SER A 96 -11.76 4.41 7.37
N PRO A 97 -11.29 5.37 6.55
CA PRO A 97 -10.01 6.04 6.80
C PRO A 97 -9.95 6.79 8.14
N GLU A 98 -11.10 7.25 8.64
CA GLU A 98 -11.23 8.04 9.88
C GLU A 98 -10.97 7.20 11.12
N ASP A 99 -11.43 5.95 11.09
CA ASP A 99 -11.39 5.01 12.22
C ASP A 99 -10.28 3.97 12.08
N ALA A 100 -9.55 3.97 10.95
CA ALA A 100 -8.44 3.07 10.71
C ALA A 100 -7.31 3.28 11.73
N VAL A 101 -6.75 2.17 12.22
CA VAL A 101 -5.51 2.16 13.00
C VAL A 101 -4.33 1.98 12.05
N TRP A 102 -3.41 2.94 12.06
CA TRP A 102 -2.26 2.97 11.16
C TRP A 102 -1.04 2.30 11.82
N PRO A 103 -0.15 1.63 11.06
CA PRO A 103 0.96 0.90 11.65
C PRO A 103 1.98 1.84 12.29
N GLY A 104 2.22 1.63 13.59
CA GLY A 104 3.06 2.46 14.44
C GLY A 104 4.54 2.09 14.45
N GLY A 105 4.96 1.15 13.60
CA GLY A 105 6.35 0.71 13.48
C GLY A 105 6.56 -0.18 12.25
N ALA A 106 7.82 -0.40 11.91
CA ALA A 106 8.25 -1.13 10.72
C ALA A 106 7.79 -2.60 10.74
N ASP A 107 8.01 -3.30 11.86
CA ASP A 107 7.62 -4.71 12.00
C ASP A 107 6.11 -4.90 11.84
N GLU A 108 5.30 -4.04 12.48
CA GLU A 108 3.85 -4.06 12.34
C GLU A 108 3.44 -3.78 10.88
N ALA A 109 4.05 -2.80 10.24
CA ALA A 109 3.76 -2.45 8.85
C ALA A 109 4.06 -3.62 7.91
N LEU A 110 5.23 -4.27 8.02
CA LEU A 110 5.61 -5.38 7.15
C LEU A 110 4.71 -6.61 7.35
N ASP A 111 4.37 -6.93 8.59
CA ASP A 111 3.49 -8.04 8.94
C ASP A 111 2.05 -7.80 8.43
N ARG A 112 1.52 -6.58 8.60
CA ARG A 112 0.22 -6.19 8.03
C ARG A 112 0.22 -6.21 6.51
N LEU A 113 1.26 -5.68 5.89
CA LEU A 113 1.40 -5.65 4.43
C LEU A 113 1.42 -7.06 3.85
N GLU A 114 2.20 -7.97 4.42
CA GLU A 114 2.27 -9.37 3.96
C GLU A 114 0.92 -10.07 4.11
N ARG A 115 0.23 -9.90 5.25
CA ARG A 115 -1.11 -10.45 5.46
C ARG A 115 -2.12 -9.90 4.46
N ALA A 116 -2.15 -8.58 4.30
CA ALA A 116 -3.11 -7.92 3.41
C ALA A 116 -2.86 -8.32 1.95
N TYR A 117 -1.60 -8.33 1.50
CA TYR A 117 -1.21 -8.83 0.19
C TYR A 117 -1.68 -10.27 -0.05
N ARG A 118 -1.36 -11.19 0.88
CA ARG A 118 -1.77 -12.60 0.75
C ARG A 118 -3.28 -12.76 0.71
N ARG A 119 -4.01 -12.02 1.55
CA ARG A 119 -5.48 -12.05 1.57
C ARG A 119 -6.05 -11.51 0.26
N TRP A 120 -5.55 -10.37 -0.22
CA TRP A 120 -5.97 -9.79 -1.51
C TRP A 120 -5.77 -10.80 -2.66
N CYS A 121 -4.55 -11.30 -2.85
CA CYS A 121 -4.25 -12.28 -3.90
C CYS A 121 -5.08 -13.56 -3.74
N GLY A 122 -5.31 -14.02 -2.50
CA GLY A 122 -6.13 -15.19 -2.20
C GLY A 122 -7.60 -15.02 -2.58
N GLU A 123 -8.20 -13.85 -2.31
CA GLU A 123 -9.59 -13.57 -2.69
C GLU A 123 -9.75 -13.33 -4.19
N VAL A 124 -8.85 -12.55 -4.80
CA VAL A 124 -8.92 -12.24 -6.24
C VAL A 124 -8.77 -13.49 -7.10
N ARG A 125 -7.98 -14.48 -6.68
CA ARG A 125 -7.85 -15.78 -7.37
C ARG A 125 -9.15 -16.59 -7.44
N LYS A 126 -10.10 -16.34 -6.55
CA LYS A 126 -11.38 -17.07 -6.52
C LYS A 126 -12.38 -16.54 -7.54
N LEU A 127 -12.15 -15.34 -8.08
CA LEU A 127 -13.05 -14.68 -8.99
C LEU A 127 -12.97 -15.29 -10.39
N GLY A 128 -14.13 -15.57 -10.98
CA GLY A 128 -14.24 -15.94 -12.39
C GLY A 128 -14.35 -14.73 -13.32
N ASP A 129 -14.28 -14.98 -14.63
CA ASP A 129 -14.34 -13.94 -15.68
C ASP A 129 -15.53 -12.99 -15.54
N ALA A 130 -16.71 -13.52 -15.19
CA ALA A 130 -17.92 -12.73 -15.04
C ALA A 130 -17.83 -11.75 -13.85
N GLU A 131 -17.18 -12.15 -12.76
CA GLU A 131 -16.96 -11.30 -11.58
C GLU A 131 -15.89 -10.24 -11.88
N PHE A 132 -14.82 -10.61 -12.59
CA PHE A 132 -13.81 -9.67 -13.07
C PHE A 132 -14.40 -8.59 -14.00
N ALA A 133 -15.38 -8.95 -14.82
CA ALA A 133 -16.06 -8.04 -15.73
C ALA A 133 -17.14 -7.18 -15.04
N ALA A 134 -17.65 -7.60 -13.89
CA ALA A 134 -18.75 -6.93 -13.21
C ALA A 134 -18.32 -5.57 -12.60
N PRO A 135 -19.22 -4.58 -12.53
CA PRO A 135 -18.96 -3.32 -11.82
C PRO A 135 -18.70 -3.55 -10.33
N VAL A 136 -17.77 -2.77 -9.77
CA VAL A 136 -17.42 -2.82 -8.32
C VAL A 136 -18.54 -2.31 -7.41
N GLY A 137 -19.50 -1.55 -7.95
CA GLY A 137 -20.69 -1.12 -7.23
C GLY A 137 -20.38 -0.30 -5.98
N ALA A 138 -21.14 -0.53 -4.91
CA ALA A 138 -21.01 0.20 -3.64
C ALA A 138 -19.78 -0.23 -2.80
N ALA A 139 -18.89 -1.07 -3.35
CA ALA A 139 -17.61 -1.40 -2.71
C ALA A 139 -16.57 -0.28 -2.87
N GLU A 140 -16.78 0.60 -3.83
CA GLU A 140 -15.92 1.74 -4.06
C GLU A 140 -16.75 3.03 -4.06
N SER A 141 -16.08 4.17 -4.14
CA SER A 141 -16.76 5.46 -4.19
C SER A 141 -17.73 5.57 -5.38
N PRO A 142 -18.71 6.50 -5.35
CA PRO A 142 -19.65 6.67 -6.46
C PRO A 142 -18.97 6.86 -7.82
N GLN A 143 -17.83 7.55 -7.86
CA GLN A 143 -17.03 7.76 -9.07
C GLN A 143 -16.42 6.47 -9.62
N TRP A 144 -16.16 5.48 -8.76
CA TRP A 144 -15.61 4.18 -9.13
C TRP A 144 -16.66 3.11 -9.40
N SER A 145 -17.89 3.29 -8.90
CA SER A 145 -18.94 2.24 -8.85
C SER A 145 -19.24 1.53 -10.18
N GLN A 146 -19.02 2.18 -11.33
CA GLN A 146 -19.30 1.61 -12.66
C GLN A 146 -18.07 0.96 -13.31
N HIS A 147 -16.88 1.10 -12.73
CA HIS A 147 -15.68 0.43 -13.23
C HIS A 147 -15.72 -1.06 -12.90
N SER A 148 -15.19 -1.88 -13.82
CA SER A 148 -15.09 -3.32 -13.60
C SER A 148 -14.12 -3.67 -12.48
N PHE A 149 -14.29 -4.84 -11.87
CA PHE A 149 -13.33 -5.37 -10.91
C PHE A 149 -11.93 -5.53 -11.53
N ALA A 150 -11.83 -5.89 -12.82
CA ALA A 150 -10.55 -5.91 -13.54
C ALA A 150 -9.84 -4.55 -13.54
N THR A 151 -10.58 -3.46 -13.76
CA THR A 151 -10.02 -2.09 -13.69
C THR A 151 -9.52 -1.78 -12.28
N LEU A 152 -10.26 -2.21 -11.26
CA LEU A 152 -9.86 -2.05 -9.86
C LEU A 152 -8.60 -2.86 -9.53
N ALA A 153 -8.52 -4.12 -9.94
CA ALA A 153 -7.36 -4.98 -9.67
C ALA A 153 -6.09 -4.40 -10.32
N LEU A 154 -6.19 -3.94 -11.57
CA LEU A 154 -5.10 -3.23 -12.25
C LEU A 154 -4.71 -1.93 -11.54
N HIS A 155 -5.68 -1.20 -11.00
CA HIS A 155 -5.40 -0.02 -10.18
C HIS A 155 -4.63 -0.38 -8.92
N VAL A 156 -5.04 -1.41 -8.17
CA VAL A 156 -4.33 -1.89 -6.97
C VAL A 156 -2.90 -2.30 -7.32
N ASN A 157 -2.68 -3.06 -8.40
CA ASN A 157 -1.34 -3.41 -8.87
C ASN A 157 -0.49 -2.15 -9.10
N ARG A 158 -1.04 -1.15 -9.79
CA ARG A 158 -0.35 0.11 -10.07
C ARG A 158 0.02 0.85 -8.79
N GLU A 159 -0.89 0.95 -7.82
CA GLU A 159 -0.61 1.62 -6.53
C GLU A 159 0.51 0.92 -5.76
N ILE A 160 0.47 -0.42 -5.69
CA ILE A 160 1.51 -1.20 -5.00
C ILE A 160 2.86 -1.02 -5.69
N ILE A 161 2.93 -1.19 -7.01
CA ILE A 161 4.18 -1.05 -7.78
C ILE A 161 4.75 0.36 -7.66
N HIS A 162 3.89 1.38 -7.79
CA HIS A 162 4.28 2.79 -7.71
C HIS A 162 4.86 3.14 -6.34
N HIS A 163 4.13 2.87 -5.27
CA HIS A 163 4.56 3.25 -3.92
C HIS A 163 5.68 2.37 -3.40
N HIS A 164 5.77 1.11 -3.81
CA HIS A 164 6.95 0.30 -3.52
C HIS A 164 8.21 0.88 -4.19
N ALA A 165 8.15 1.28 -5.47
CA ALA A 165 9.32 1.87 -6.14
C ALA A 165 9.80 3.15 -5.43
N GLU A 166 8.85 3.95 -4.96
CA GLU A 166 9.09 5.13 -4.13
C GLU A 166 9.73 4.80 -2.77
N VAL A 167 9.24 3.77 -2.07
CA VAL A 167 9.84 3.26 -0.83
C VAL A 167 11.26 2.77 -1.09
N ALA A 168 11.47 1.96 -2.13
CA ALA A 168 12.80 1.44 -2.49
C ALA A 168 13.80 2.58 -2.75
N LEU A 169 13.37 3.66 -3.42
CA LEU A 169 14.19 4.85 -3.62
C LEU A 169 14.52 5.54 -2.28
N LEU A 170 13.54 5.72 -1.39
CA LEU A 170 13.81 6.32 -0.08
C LEU A 170 14.78 5.48 0.75
N ARG A 171 14.67 4.15 0.70
CA ARG A 171 15.63 3.26 1.37
C ARG A 171 17.04 3.41 0.81
N ASP A 172 17.18 3.54 -0.50
CA ASP A 172 18.49 3.79 -1.14
C ASP A 172 19.07 5.14 -0.71
N LEU A 173 18.23 6.17 -0.55
CA LEU A 173 18.63 7.49 -0.04
C LEU A 173 19.01 7.45 1.45
N TYR A 174 18.25 6.75 2.28
CA TYR A 174 18.52 6.58 3.71
C TYR A 174 19.92 5.99 3.92
N ARG A 175 20.22 4.86 3.27
CA ARG A 175 21.54 4.20 3.36
C ARG A 175 22.69 5.02 2.80
N SER A 176 22.41 5.95 1.89
CA SER A 176 23.40 6.84 1.28
C SER A 176 23.57 8.16 2.04
N HIS A 177 22.73 8.43 3.03
CA HIS A 177 22.73 9.69 3.74
C HIS A 177 23.91 9.74 4.74
N PRO A 178 24.71 10.82 4.77
CA PRO A 178 25.94 10.87 5.59
C PRO A 178 25.75 10.50 7.06
N ALA A 179 24.64 10.92 7.66
CA ALA A 179 24.33 10.62 9.07
C ALA A 179 24.12 9.12 9.37
N HIS A 180 23.89 8.29 8.34
CA HIS A 180 23.70 6.83 8.47
C HIS A 180 24.89 6.05 7.89
N GLN A 181 25.94 6.73 7.42
CA GLN A 181 27.17 6.11 6.91
C GLN A 181 28.29 6.05 7.96
N GLU A 182 28.21 6.85 9.03
CA GLU A 182 29.25 6.90 10.07
C GLU A 182 29.33 5.63 10.93
N ASP A 183 28.32 4.76 10.90
CA ASP A 183 28.31 3.47 11.61
C ASP A 183 28.96 2.31 10.81
N ALA A 184 29.49 2.56 9.61
CA ALA A 184 30.00 1.54 8.69
C ALA A 184 31.54 1.44 8.61
N VAL A 185 32.29 2.01 9.55
CA VAL A 185 33.78 1.97 9.59
C VAL A 185 34.31 1.26 10.82
#